data_AF-A0A6P6XZ71-F1
#
_entry.id   AF-A0A6P6XZ71-F1
#
_cell.length_a   1.000
_cell.length_b   1.000
_cell.length_c   1.000
_cell.angle_alpha   90.00
_cell.angle_beta   90.00
_cell.angle_gamma   90.00
#
_symmetry.space_group_name_H-M   'P 1'
#
loop_
_entity.id
_entity.type
_entity.pdbx_description
1 polymer ?
#
loop_
_entity_poly.entity_id
_entity_poly.type
_entity_poly.pdbx_seq_one_letter_code
_entity_poly.pdbx_strand_id
1 'polypeptide(L)'
;MESIGKECNELKRQYDQCFNVWFAEKFLKGDHRSTMCDNIFKLYQNCVHEAIKRQHIDLLQVDKDVLGSSDEQKPPPSTNSQQQQQNQQQEHKT
;
A
#
# COMPACT_ATOMS: atom_id res chain seq x y z
N MET A 1 -11.07 -12.23 0.41
CA MET A 1 -9.83 -11.87 1.11
C MET A 1 -10.13 -11.81 2.59
N GLU A 2 -9.28 -12.37 3.44
CA GLU A 2 -9.47 -12.29 4.89
C GLU A 2 -9.01 -10.92 5.43
N SER A 3 -9.57 -10.51 6.56
CA SER A 3 -9.16 -9.34 7.33
C SER A 3 -8.04 -9.70 8.31
N ILE A 4 -7.42 -8.69 8.91
CA ILE A 4 -6.37 -8.83 9.94
C ILE A 4 -6.89 -9.58 11.18
N GLY A 5 -8.14 -9.32 11.55
CA GLY A 5 -8.87 -10.06 12.59
C GLY A 5 -9.93 -10.97 11.96
N LYS A 6 -9.96 -12.25 12.36
CA LYS A 6 -10.96 -13.23 11.86
C LYS A 6 -12.39 -12.80 12.21
N GLU A 7 -12.56 -12.11 13.33
CA GLU A 7 -13.82 -11.52 13.77
C GLU A 7 -14.34 -10.42 12.82
N CYS A 8 -13.45 -9.79 12.05
CA CYS A 8 -13.80 -8.73 11.11
C CYS A 8 -14.09 -9.24 9.70
N ASN A 9 -13.93 -10.54 9.42
CA ASN A 9 -14.08 -11.11 8.07
C ASN A 9 -15.48 -10.90 7.49
N GLU A 10 -16.52 -11.08 8.30
CA GLU A 10 -17.90 -10.91 7.85
C GLU A 10 -18.21 -9.43 7.56
N LEU A 11 -17.80 -8.53 8.46
CA LEU A 11 -17.94 -7.08 8.27
C LEU A 11 -17.19 -6.61 7.02
N LYS A 12 -15.99 -7.15 6.78
CA LYS A 12 -15.20 -6.88 5.57
C LYS A 12 -15.97 -7.28 4.32
N ARG A 13 -16.52 -8.49 4.28
CA ARG A 13 -17.25 -8.98 3.10
C ARG A 13 -18.46 -8.10 2.77
N GLN A 14 -19.23 -7.70 3.79
CA GLN A 14 -20.39 -6.83 3.61
C GLN A 14 -19.97 -5.43 3.13
N TYR A 15 -18.90 -4.88 3.70
CA TYR A 15 -18.37 -3.59 3.28
C TYR A 15 -17.84 -3.64 1.84
N ASP A 16 -17.00 -4.63 1.49
CA ASP A 16 -16.42 -4.77 0.16
C ASP A 16 -17.51 -4.91 -0.91
N GLN A 17 -18.57 -5.68 -0.63
CA GLN A 17 -19.70 -5.82 -1.55
C GLN A 17 -20.44 -4.49 -1.75
N CYS A 18 -20.73 -3.77 -0.66
CA CYS A 18 -21.38 -2.45 -0.72
C CYS A 18 -20.50 -1.45 -1.50
N PHE A 19 -19.22 -1.41 -1.18
CA PHE A 19 -18.24 -0.52 -1.78
C PHE A 19 -18.13 -0.75 -3.28
N ASN A 20 -18.07 -2.00 -3.75
CA ASN A 20 -17.95 -2.30 -5.18
C ASN A 20 -19.17 -1.80 -5.98
N VAL A 21 -20.38 -1.93 -5.42
CA VAL A 21 -21.60 -1.38 -6.05
C VAL A 21 -21.53 0.14 -6.08
N TRP A 22 -21.21 0.77 -4.95
CA TRP A 22 -21.06 2.23 -4.87
C TRP A 22 -19.99 2.75 -5.84
N PHE A 23 -18.86 2.06 -5.93
CA PHE A 23 -17.74 2.44 -6.79
C PHE A 23 -18.16 2.39 -8.27
N ALA A 24 -18.76 1.29 -8.71
CA ALA A 24 -19.19 1.11 -10.10
C ALA A 24 -20.33 2.06 -10.50
N GLU A 25 -21.29 2.28 -9.62
CA GLU A 25 -22.53 2.99 -9.97
C GLU A 25 -22.55 4.47 -9.63
N LYS A 26 -21.78 4.90 -8.63
CA LYS A 26 -21.78 6.28 -8.13
C LYS A 26 -20.46 6.95 -8.41
N PHE A 27 -19.37 6.42 -7.86
CA PHE A 27 -18.06 7.05 -7.91
C PHE A 27 -17.57 7.25 -9.36
N LEU A 28 -17.59 6.19 -10.18
CA LEU A 28 -17.18 6.27 -11.58
C LEU A 28 -18.10 7.16 -12.45
N LYS A 29 -19.34 7.42 -12.00
CA LYS A 29 -20.31 8.29 -12.69
C LYS A 29 -20.27 9.74 -12.20
N GLY A 30 -19.35 10.07 -11.28
CA GLY A 30 -19.17 11.43 -10.75
C GLY A 30 -20.04 11.76 -9.53
N ASP A 31 -20.76 10.79 -8.96
CA ASP A 31 -21.45 10.95 -7.68
C ASP A 31 -20.57 10.43 -6.55
N HIS A 32 -19.95 11.33 -5.80
CA HIS A 32 -19.00 11.00 -4.73
C HIS A 32 -19.66 10.90 -3.35
N ARG A 33 -20.99 10.86 -3.25
CA ARG A 33 -21.66 10.77 -1.94
C ARG A 33 -21.45 9.38 -1.33
N SER A 34 -20.74 9.31 -0.19
CA SER A 34 -20.33 8.06 0.48
C SER A 34 -21.42 7.41 1.37
N THR A 35 -22.61 8.00 1.48
CA THR A 35 -23.58 7.66 2.55
C THR A 35 -24.11 6.23 2.54
N MET A 36 -23.97 5.49 1.43
CA MET A 36 -24.51 4.12 1.28
C MET A 36 -23.83 3.11 2.21
N CYS A 37 -22.50 3.19 2.37
CA CYS A 37 -21.72 2.16 3.05
C CYS A 37 -21.15 2.63 4.40
N ASP A 38 -21.37 3.89 4.78
CA ASP A 38 -20.75 4.53 5.94
C ASP A 38 -21.01 3.79 7.27
N ASN A 39 -22.21 3.24 7.46
CA ASN A 39 -22.55 2.52 8.69
C ASN A 39 -21.76 1.22 8.83
N ILE A 40 -21.66 0.45 7.74
CA ILE A 40 -20.90 -0.81 7.69
C ILE A 40 -19.41 -0.50 7.79
N PHE A 41 -18.97 0.57 7.12
CA PHE A 41 -17.58 1.01 7.17
C PHE A 41 -17.13 1.36 8.59
N LYS A 42 -17.92 2.13 9.35
CA LYS A 42 -17.59 2.48 10.74
C LYS A 42 -17.46 1.24 11.63
N LEU A 43 -18.34 0.25 11.48
CA LEU A 43 -18.29 -1.00 12.22
C LEU A 43 -17.03 -1.81 11.86
N TYR A 44 -16.75 -1.94 10.57
CA TYR A 44 -15.56 -2.63 10.07
C TYR A 44 -14.26 -1.93 10.50
N GLN A 45 -14.19 -0.60 10.37
CA GLN A 45 -13.04 0.22 10.75
C GLN A 45 -12.72 0.07 12.23
N ASN A 46 -13.74 0.13 13.10
CA ASN A 46 -13.55 -0.09 14.53
C ASN A 46 -13.03 -1.49 14.83
N CYS A 47 -13.58 -2.52 14.17
CA CYS A 47 -13.12 -3.90 14.33
C CYS A 47 -11.63 -4.05 13.94
N VAL A 48 -11.24 -3.50 12.80
CA VAL A 48 -9.87 -3.57 12.30
C VAL A 48 -8.90 -2.78 13.16
N HIS A 49 -9.27 -1.58 13.61
CA HIS A 49 -8.43 -0.81 14.53
C HIS A 49 -8.11 -1.58 15.81
N GLU A 50 -9.09 -2.26 16.40
CA GLU A 50 -8.85 -3.08 17.59
C GLU A 50 -7.96 -4.29 17.29
N ALA A 51 -8.13 -4.93 16.13
CA ALA A 51 -7.27 -6.03 15.70
C ALA A 51 -5.81 -5.59 15.47
N ILE A 52 -5.60 -4.42 14.85
CA ILE A 52 -4.28 -3.81 14.61
C ILE A 52 -3.55 -3.53 15.92
N LYS A 53 -4.25 -2.93 16.90
CA LYS A 53 -3.70 -2.66 18.23
C LYS A 53 -3.24 -3.94 18.94
N ARG A 54 -4.04 -5.01 18.86
CA ARG A 54 -3.71 -6.32 19.47
C ARG A 54 -2.51 -7.00 18.82
N GLN A 55 -2.29 -6.77 17.53
CA GLN A 55 -1.14 -7.35 16.81
C GLN A 55 0.11 -6.46 16.86
N HIS A 56 0.09 -5.35 17.61
CA HIS A 56 1.20 -4.41 17.72
C HIS A 56 1.71 -3.90 16.35
N ILE A 57 0.81 -3.75 15.38
CA ILE A 57 1.13 -3.19 14.06
C ILE A 57 1.17 -1.67 14.19
N ASP A 58 2.35 -1.09 14.00
CA ASP A 58 2.54 0.36 14.02
C ASP A 58 2.16 0.98 12.67
N LEU A 59 0.99 1.64 12.64
CA LEU A 59 0.48 2.28 11.42
C LEU A 59 1.28 3.53 11.00
N LEU A 60 2.08 4.11 11.92
CA LEU A 60 2.85 5.32 11.65
C LEU A 60 3.95 5.11 10.61
N GLN A 61 4.32 3.86 10.30
CA GLN A 61 5.29 3.57 9.25
C GLN A 61 4.70 3.72 7.84
N VAL A 62 3.38 3.61 7.69
CA VAL A 62 2.72 3.71 6.37
C VAL A 62 2.72 5.15 5.85
N ASP A 63 2.63 6.13 6.75
CA ASP A 63 2.63 7.56 6.41
C ASP A 63 4.03 8.12 6.13
N LYS A 64 5.07 7.28 6.21
CA LYS A 64 6.44 7.73 5.95
C LYS A 64 6.66 7.84 4.44
N ASP A 65 6.81 9.06 3.93
CA ASP A 65 7.25 9.33 2.57
C ASP A 65 8.69 8.82 2.37
N VAL A 66 8.84 7.57 1.95
CA VAL A 66 10.15 6.95 1.67
C VAL A 66 10.67 7.35 0.30
N LEU A 67 9.79 7.61 -0.66
CA LEU A 67 10.15 7.95 -2.04
C LEU A 67 10.82 9.33 -2.11
N GLY A 68 12.02 9.40 -2.68
CA GLY A 68 12.85 10.61 -2.73
C GLY A 68 13.57 10.94 -1.42
N SER A 69 13.44 10.11 -0.38
CA SER A 69 14.16 10.25 0.89
C SER A 69 15.48 9.49 0.88
N SER A 70 16.30 9.68 1.93
CA SER A 70 17.53 8.89 2.13
C SER A 70 17.26 7.42 2.49
N ASP A 71 16.02 7.08 2.85
CA ASP A 71 15.58 5.73 3.20
C ASP A 71 15.13 4.91 1.96
N GLU A 72 15.20 5.50 0.76
CA GLU A 72 14.89 4.80 -0.49
C GLU A 72 15.90 3.67 -0.75
N GLN A 73 15.40 2.45 -0.98
CA GLN A 73 16.25 1.33 -1.38
C GLN A 73 16.82 1.58 -2.77
N LYS A 74 18.14 1.74 -2.83
CA LYS A 74 18.87 1.83 -4.10
C LYS A 74 18.73 0.52 -4.88
N PRO A 75 18.66 0.56 -6.22
CA PRO A 75 18.67 -0.63 -7.04
C PRO A 75 19.91 -1.48 -6.69
N PRO A 76 19.79 -2.82 -6.67
CA PRO A 76 20.95 -3.68 -6.43
C PRO A 76 22.06 -3.35 -7.42
N PRO A 77 23.33 -3.36 -6.98
CA PRO A 77 24.44 -3.03 -7.88
C PRO A 77 24.42 -3.99 -9.06
N SER A 78 24.16 -3.46 -10.25
CA SER A 78 24.21 -4.24 -11.48
C SER A 78 25.66 -4.64 -11.72
N THR A 79 25.89 -5.95 -11.85
CA THR A 79 27.21 -6.59 -12.00
C THR A 79 27.98 -6.15 -13.26
N ASN A 80 27.44 -5.27 -14.09
CA ASN A 80 28.07 -4.79 -15.33
C ASN A 80 28.80 -3.45 -15.23
N SER A 81 28.86 -2.81 -14.06
CA SER A 81 29.55 -1.52 -13.93
C SER A 81 31.07 -1.64 -13.66
N GLN A 82 31.60 -2.84 -13.40
CA GLN A 82 33.05 -3.02 -13.19
C GLN A 82 33.86 -3.16 -14.50
N GLN A 83 33.23 -3.48 -15.64
CA GLN A 83 33.95 -3.62 -16.92
C GLN A 83 34.17 -2.29 -17.66
N GLN A 84 33.43 -1.23 -17.35
CA GLN A 84 33.63 0.08 -18.01
C GLN A 84 34.78 0.90 -17.42
N GLN A 85 35.22 0.62 -16.18
CA GLN A 85 36.38 1.32 -15.60
C GLN A 85 37.73 0.71 -16.01
N GLN A 86 37.78 -0.55 -16.46
CA GLN A 86 39.03 -1.16 -16.92
C GLN A 86 39.39 -0.77 -18.37
N ASN A 87 38.41 -0.45 -19.22
CA ASN A 87 38.68 -0.07 -20.62
C ASN A 87 39.16 1.38 -20.81
N GLN A 88 39.08 2.26 -19.80
CA GLN A 88 39.60 3.64 -19.92
C GLN A 88 41.11 3.76 -19.65
N GLN A 89 41.78 2.74 -19.09
CA GLN A 89 43.23 2.78 -18.85
C GLN A 89 44.09 2.33 -20.04
N GLN A 90 43.50 1.78 -21.11
CA GLN A 90 44.26 1.28 -22.27
C GLN A 90 44.45 2.31 -23.41
N GLU A 91 43.71 3.43 -23.44
CA GLU A 91 43.84 4.44 -24.49
C GLU A 91 44.97 5.47 -24.26
N HIS A 92 45.64 5.45 -23.11
CA HIS A 92 46.72 6.40 -22.78
C HIS A 92 48.15 5.87 -23.02
N LYS A 93 48.33 4.73 -23.70
CA LYS A 93 49.65 4.17 -24.00
C LYS A 93 49.80 3.70 -25.46
N THR A 94 49.47 4.57 -26.41
CA THR A 94 50.04 4.60 -27.76
C THR A 94 50.34 6.04 -28.14
#